data_AF-A0A0R2L7B7-F1
#
_entry.id   AF-A0A0R2L7B7-F1
#
_cell.length_a   1.000
_cell.length_b   1.000
_cell.length_c   1.000
_cell.angle_alpha   90.00
_cell.angle_beta   90.00
_cell.angle_gamma   90.00
#
_symmetry.space_group_name_H-M   'P 1'
#
loop_
_entity.id
_entity.type
_entity.pdbx_description
1 polymer ?
#
loop_
_entity_poly.entity_id
_entity_poly.type
_entity_poly.pdbx_seq_one_letter_code
_entity_poly.pdbx_strand_id
1 'polypeptide(L)' 'MVSMSENVFFNPGQSISSDYDFNKAYVSAQIYHTKSKKPIVVVREKDGQPYLIFDEQAAQSSKQAENSEYTLVKRVDD' A
#
# COMPACT_ATOMS: atom_id res chain seq x y z
N MET A 1 11.55 19.76 -11.56
CA MET A 1 11.12 18.42 -11.97
C MET A 1 10.02 18.01 -11.01
N VAL A 2 8.78 17.86 -11.48
CA VAL A 2 7.69 17.39 -10.61
C VAL A 2 7.85 15.87 -10.52
N SER A 3 8.44 15.38 -9.45
CA SER A 3 8.36 13.96 -9.12
C SER A 3 6.89 13.68 -8.83
N MET A 4 6.19 13.02 -9.75
CA MET A 4 4.80 12.63 -9.58
C MET A 4 4.73 11.57 -8.47
N SER A 5 4.57 12.03 -7.23
CA SER A 5 4.09 11.21 -6.12
C SER A 5 2.66 10.83 -6.44
N GLU A 6 2.37 9.55 -6.64
CA GLU A 6 1.01 9.11 -6.86
C GLU A 6 0.32 8.95 -5.50
N ASN A 7 -0.75 9.72 -5.28
CA ASN A 7 -1.54 9.63 -4.06
C ASN A 7 -2.69 8.65 -4.29
N VAL A 8 -2.87 7.75 -3.34
CA VAL A 8 -3.80 6.63 -3.38
C VAL A 8 -4.62 6.61 -2.10
N PHE A 9 -5.90 6.27 -2.20
CA PHE A 9 -6.82 6.32 -1.08
C PHE A 9 -7.17 4.90 -0.63
N PHE A 10 -6.81 4.55 0.60
CA PHE A 10 -7.05 3.22 1.17
C PHE A 10 -7.75 3.32 2.51
N ASN A 11 -8.59 2.33 2.83
CA ASN A 11 -9.10 2.21 4.19
C ASN A 11 -8.02 1.56 5.09
N PRO A 12 -7.51 2.22 6.15
CA PRO A 12 -6.49 1.64 7.04
C PRO A 12 -6.89 0.29 7.65
N GLY A 13 -8.19 0.06 7.86
CA GLY A 13 -8.72 -1.21 8.38
C GLY A 13 -8.59 -2.39 7.41
N GLN A 14 -8.28 -2.14 6.13
CA GLN A 14 -7.99 -3.17 5.13
C GLN A 14 -6.49 -3.37 4.89
N SER A 15 -5.63 -2.76 5.70
CA SER A 15 -4.19 -2.98 5.60
C SER A 15 -3.85 -4.44 5.89
N ILE A 16 -3.03 -5.03 5.02
CA ILE A 16 -2.56 -6.40 5.15
C ILE A 16 -1.50 -6.47 6.24
N SER A 17 -0.60 -5.50 6.24
CA SER A 17 0.46 -5.35 7.23
C SER A 17 1.00 -3.93 7.25
N SER A 18 1.76 -3.62 8.30
CA SER A 18 2.45 -2.34 8.46
C SER A 18 3.82 -2.54 9.08
N ASP A 19 4.85 -1.92 8.52
CA ASP A 19 6.23 -1.98 9.00
C ASP A 19 6.92 -0.62 8.88
N TYR A 20 7.79 -0.26 9.83
CA TYR A 20 8.58 0.99 9.74
C TYR A 20 9.79 0.86 8.79
N ASP A 21 10.23 -0.36 8.50
CA ASP A 21 11.31 -0.66 7.57
C ASP A 21 10.75 -0.97 6.19
N PHE A 22 11.15 -0.18 5.19
CA PHE A 22 10.71 -0.37 3.81
C PHE A 22 11.04 -1.77 3.28
N ASN A 23 12.22 -2.32 3.60
CA ASN A 23 12.61 -3.63 3.12
C ASN A 23 11.73 -4.73 3.70
N LYS A 24 11.35 -4.62 4.99
CA LYS A 24 10.42 -5.56 5.62
C LYS A 24 9.04 -5.48 4.97
N ALA A 25 8.51 -4.26 4.81
CA ALA A 25 7.24 -4.04 4.15
C ALA A 25 7.23 -4.60 2.72
N TYR A 26 8.30 -4.36 1.96
CA TYR A 26 8.41 -4.82 0.58
C TYR A 26 8.53 -6.34 0.46
N VAL A 27 9.31 -6.99 1.34
CA VAL A 27 9.38 -8.46 1.38
C VAL A 27 8.03 -9.06 1.75
N SER A 28 7.34 -8.50 2.75
CA SER A 28 5.97 -8.91 3.10
C SER A 28 5.03 -8.76 1.90
N ALA A 29 5.08 -7.63 1.19
CA ALA A 29 4.24 -7.38 0.01
C ALA A 29 4.48 -8.42 -1.10
N GLN A 30 5.74 -8.78 -1.37
CA GLN A 30 6.09 -9.84 -2.31
C GLN A 30 5.54 -11.20 -1.87
N ILE A 31 5.69 -11.56 -0.59
CA ILE A 31 5.17 -12.84 -0.06
C ILE A 31 3.66 -12.90 -0.25
N TYR A 32 2.93 -11.81 0.03
CA TYR A 32 1.48 -11.74 -0.17
C TYR A 32 1.09 -11.81 -1.64
N HIS A 33 1.81 -11.10 -2.51
CA HIS A 33 1.60 -11.16 -3.95
C HIS A 33 1.80 -12.60 -4.47
N THR A 34 2.89 -13.28 -4.10
CA THR A 34 3.14 -14.67 -4.50
C THR A 34 2.06 -15.64 -4.01
N LYS A 35 1.54 -15.43 -2.79
CA LYS A 35 0.48 -16.29 -2.21
C LYS A 35 -0.89 -16.06 -2.83
N SER A 36 -1.26 -14.79 -3.04
CA SER A 36 -2.60 -14.40 -3.46
C SER A 36 -2.72 -14.22 -4.97
N LYS A 37 -1.60 -14.09 -5.69
CA LYS A 37 -1.50 -13.71 -7.12
C LYS A 37 -2.28 -12.43 -7.44
N LYS A 38 -2.25 -11.48 -6.52
CA LYS A 38 -2.94 -10.20 -6.62
C LYS A 38 -1.94 -9.05 -6.63
N PRO A 39 -2.24 -7.95 -7.32
CA PRO A 39 -1.43 -6.75 -7.25
C PRO A 39 -1.43 -6.20 -5.82
N ILE A 40 -0.24 -6.05 -5.24
CA ILE A 40 -0.04 -5.52 -3.89
C ILE A 40 0.70 -4.20 -4.00
N VAL A 41 0.28 -3.21 -3.22
CA VAL A 41 0.94 -1.91 -3.15
C VAL A 41 1.49 -1.65 -1.75
N VAL A 42 2.63 -0.98 -1.72
CA VAL A 42 3.27 -0.45 -0.52
C VAL A 42 3.09 1.06 -0.54
N VAL A 43 2.45 1.58 0.50
CA VAL A 43 2.08 2.99 0.62
C VAL A 43 2.52 3.55 1.96
N ARG A 44 2.51 4.87 2.09
CA ARG A 44 2.85 5.56 3.34
C ARG A 44 2.01 6.82 3.50
N GLU A 45 1.46 7.05 4.68
CA GLU A 45 0.58 8.21 4.90
C GLU A 45 1.36 9.51 4.85
N LYS A 46 2.49 9.53 5.56
CA LYS A 46 3.38 10.68 5.68
C LYS A 46 4.77 10.25 6.10
N ASP A 47 5.74 11.14 5.94
CA ASP A 47 7.07 10.95 6.49
C ASP A 47 7.03 10.74 8.01
N GLY A 48 7.78 9.76 8.49
CA GLY A 48 7.79 9.27 9.86
C GLY A 48 6.76 8.17 10.18
N GLN A 49 5.81 7.87 9.30
CA GLN A 49 4.86 6.77 9.51
C GLN A 49 5.34 5.43 8.92
N PRO A 50 4.79 4.30 9.40
CA PRO A 50 5.09 2.99 8.84
C PRO A 50 4.62 2.90 7.40
N TYR A 51 5.28 2.04 6.64
CA TYR A 51 4.81 1.58 5.34
C TYR A 51 3.67 0.60 5.55
N LEU A 52 2.56 0.83 4.87
CA LEU A 52 1.40 -0.05 4.88
C LEU A 52 1.32 -0.82 3.57
N ILE A 53 0.80 -2.03 3.65
CA ILE A 53 0.65 -2.93 2.51
C ILE A 53 -0.84 -3.12 2.23
N PHE A 54 -1.26 -2.92 0.99
CA PHE A 54 -2.65 -3.09 0.58
C PHE A 54 -2.77 -3.93 -0.68
N ASP A 55 -3.90 -4.63 -0.83
CA ASP A 55 -4.33 -5.22 -2.09
C ASP A 55 -4.91 -4.11 -2.98
N GLU A 56 -4.39 -3.96 -4.20
CA GLU A 56 -4.83 -2.90 -5.13
C GLU A 56 -6.33 -3.05 -5.49
N GLN A 57 -6.86 -4.28 -5.52
CA GLN A 57 -8.28 -4.52 -5.79
C GLN A 57 -9.17 -4.23 -4.56
N ALA A 58 -8.63 -4.33 -3.35
CA ALA A 58 -9.35 -3.93 -2.14
C ALA A 58 -9.55 -2.40 -2.10
N ALA A 59 -8.62 -1.63 -2.67
CA ALA A 59 -8.73 -0.18 -2.84
C ALA A 59 -9.97 0.25 -3.63
N GLN A 60 -10.27 -0.49 -4.71
CA GLN A 60 -11.38 -0.16 -5.61
C GLN A 60 -12.76 -0.48 -4.99
N SER A 61 -12.78 -1.33 -3.97
CA SER A 61 -14.02 -1.87 -3.38
C SER A 61 -14.45 -1.15 -2.10
N SER A 62 -13.59 -0.33 -1.49
CA SER A 62 -13.88 0.37 -0.24
C SER A 62 -14.66 1.66 -0.49
N LYS A 63 -15.81 1.82 0.18
CA LYS A 63 -16.62 3.05 0.15
C LYS A 63 -15.74 4.23 0.62
N GLN A 64 -15.62 5.25 -0.22
CA GLN A 64 -14.72 6.42 -0.09
C GLN A 64 -14.80 7.20 1.24
N ALA A 65 -15.82 6.99 2.07
CA ALA A 65 -16.02 7.75 3.31
C ALA A 65 -15.01 7.45 4.44
N GLU A 66 -14.28 6.32 4.37
CA GLU A 66 -13.30 5.90 5.38
C GLU A 66 -11.87 5.73 4.83
N ASN A 67 -11.61 6.20 3.60
CA ASN A 67 -10.29 6.06 3.00
C ASN A 67 -9.38 7.21 3.42
N SER A 68 -8.21 6.87 3.96
CA SER A 68 -7.11 7.80 4.20
C SER A 68 -6.26 7.95 2.94
N GLU A 69 -5.68 9.13 2.76
CA GLU A 69 -4.74 9.40 1.68
C GLU A 69 -3.36 8.86 2.04
N TYR A 70 -2.75 8.13 1.11
CA TYR A 70 -1.41 7.61 1.20
C TYR A 70 -0.61 7.95 -0.05
N THR A 71 0.69 8.10 0.11
CA THR A 71 1.62 8.16 -1.02
C THR A 71 2.02 6.75 -1.43
N LEU A 72 1.87 6.43 -2.70
CA LEU A 72 2.34 5.17 -3.25
C LEU A 72 3.87 5.16 -3.32
N VAL A 73 4.47 4.18 -2.64
CA VAL A 73 5.93 4.00 -2.60
C VAL A 73 6.37 2.96 -3.62
N LYS A 74 5.65 1.83 -3.71
CA LYS A 74 5.99 0.73 -4.61
C LYS A 74 4.77 -0.12 -4.98
N ARG A 75 4.71 -0.61 -6.21
CA ARG A 75 3.77 -1.65 -6.67
C ARG A 75 4.47 -2.99 -6.85
N VAL A 76 3.74 -4.07 -6.58
CA VAL A 76 4.12 -5.47 -6.79
C VAL A 76 3.03 -6.14 -7.62
N ASP A 77 3.26 -6.30 -8.93
CA ASP A 77 2.24 -6.79 -9.89
C ASP A 77 2.73 -7.83 -10.93
N ASP A 78 3.97 -8.35 -10.79
CA ASP A 78 4.62 -9.26 -11.75
C ASP A 78 3.84 -10.56 -12.09
#